data_AF-A0A6A5RY68-F1
#
_entry.id   AF-A0A6A5RY68-F1
#
_cell.length_a   1.000
_cell.length_b   1.000
_cell.length_c   1.000
_cell.angle_alpha   90.00
_cell.angle_beta   90.00
_cell.angle_gamma   90.00
#
_symmetry.space_group_name_H-M   'P 1'
#
loop_
_entity.id
_entity.type
_entity.pdbx_description
1 polymer ?
#
loop_
_entity_poly.entity_id
_entity_poly.type
_entity_poly.pdbx_seq_one_letter_code
_entity_poly.pdbx_strand_id
1 'polypeptide(L)'
;MATKECSLCHTLRGVLVRCQIDESGKWNFVCPGKCWHSVSGGIEDAKGLEGLYPYYRYGGMWKDRNADGPTSAKKPRRVKERQRKEEAERQAEQNAQLLRTAPSEH
;
A
#
# COMPACT_ATOMS: atom_id res chain seq x y z
N MET A 1 1.92 -19.69 -11.71
CA MET A 1 1.94 -18.27 -12.16
C MET A 1 0.51 -17.79 -12.07
N ALA A 2 0.17 -16.82 -11.21
CA ALA A 2 -1.25 -16.58 -10.95
C ALA A 2 -1.96 -15.96 -12.16
N THR A 3 -1.59 -14.87 -12.80
CA THR A 3 -2.34 -14.21 -13.88
C THR A 3 -3.81 -13.94 -13.55
N LYS A 4 -4.17 -12.65 -13.54
CA LYS A 4 -5.55 -12.25 -13.31
C LYS A 4 -6.16 -11.77 -14.62
N GLU A 5 -7.46 -11.97 -14.77
CA GLU A 5 -8.18 -11.48 -15.93
C GLU A 5 -8.41 -9.97 -15.83
N CYS A 6 -8.24 -9.31 -16.97
CA CYS A 6 -8.56 -7.91 -17.16
C CYS A 6 -10.08 -7.75 -17.29
N SER A 7 -10.72 -6.93 -16.48
CA SER A 7 -12.19 -6.75 -16.45
C SER A 7 -12.79 -6.21 -17.75
N LEU A 8 -11.97 -5.65 -18.65
CA LEU A 8 -12.44 -5.03 -19.90
C LEU A 8 -12.22 -5.90 -21.15
N CYS A 9 -11.09 -6.61 -21.23
CA CYS A 9 -10.75 -7.43 -22.39
C CYS A 9 -10.56 -8.91 -22.06
N HIS A 10 -10.83 -9.31 -20.81
CA HIS A 10 -10.71 -10.67 -20.28
C HIS A 10 -9.36 -11.35 -20.54
N THR A 11 -8.33 -10.58 -20.87
CA THR A 11 -7.00 -11.10 -21.12
C THR A 11 -6.30 -11.37 -19.80
N LEU A 12 -5.73 -12.56 -19.67
CA LEU A 12 -4.89 -12.93 -18.52
C LEU A 12 -3.55 -12.20 -18.59
N ARG A 13 -3.21 -11.44 -17.55
CA ARG A 13 -1.94 -10.71 -17.43
C ARG A 13 -1.36 -10.88 -16.03
N GLY A 14 -0.02 -10.88 -15.95
CA GLY A 14 0.71 -10.90 -14.67
C GLY A 14 0.82 -9.53 -13.99
N VAL A 15 0.44 -8.46 -14.70
CA VAL A 15 0.38 -7.08 -14.18
C VAL A 15 -0.90 -6.42 -14.66
N LEU A 16 -1.64 -5.82 -13.72
CA LEU A 16 -2.89 -5.10 -13.94
C LEU A 16 -2.89 -3.83 -13.08
N VAL A 17 -3.65 -2.83 -13.48
CA VAL A 17 -3.96 -1.64 -12.69
C VAL A 17 -5.26 -1.90 -11.96
N ARG A 18 -5.27 -1.67 -10.64
CA ARG A 18 -6.51 -1.68 -9.86
C ARG A 18 -7.12 -0.29 -9.91
N CYS A 19 -8.34 -0.16 -10.41
CA CYS A 19 -9.03 1.12 -10.46
C CYS A 19 -10.55 0.96 -10.29
N GLN A 20 -11.20 1.98 -9.75
CA GLN A 20 -12.66 2.15 -9.85
C GLN A 20 -12.92 2.95 -11.12
N ILE A 21 -13.95 2.60 -11.88
CA ILE A 21 -14.28 3.26 -13.16
C ILE A 21 -15.77 3.60 -13.26
N ASP A 22 -16.55 3.22 -12.25
CA ASP A 22 -18.00 3.24 -12.24
C ASP A 22 -18.50 3.68 -10.86
N GLU A 23 -19.73 4.21 -10.82
CA GLU A 23 -20.39 4.70 -9.61
C GLU A 23 -20.61 3.64 -8.54
N SER A 24 -20.53 2.35 -8.89
CA SER A 24 -20.66 1.25 -7.92
C SER A 24 -19.49 1.23 -6.93
N GLY A 25 -18.39 1.95 -7.20
CA GLY A 25 -17.20 1.97 -6.37
C GLY A 25 -16.47 0.62 -6.31
N LYS A 26 -16.76 -0.28 -7.25
CA LYS A 26 -16.13 -1.60 -7.31
C LYS A 26 -14.72 -1.48 -7.87
N TRP A 27 -13.80 -2.23 -7.27
CA TRP A 27 -12.42 -2.30 -7.73
C TRP A 27 -12.31 -3.23 -8.93
N ASN A 28 -12.09 -2.66 -10.09
CA ASN A 28 -11.80 -3.38 -11.33
C ASN A 28 -10.29 -3.55 -11.51
N PHE A 29 -9.91 -4.54 -12.31
CA PHE A 29 -8.51 -4.77 -12.66
C PHE A 29 -8.36 -4.67 -14.17
N VAL A 30 -7.60 -3.69 -14.63
CA VAL A 30 -7.48 -3.37 -16.06
C VAL A 30 -6.03 -3.43 -16.52
N CYS A 31 -5.83 -3.65 -17.80
CA CYS A 31 -4.52 -3.81 -18.39
C CYS A 31 -3.83 -2.44 -18.53
N PRO A 32 -2.55 -2.26 -18.13
CA PRO A 32 -1.85 -0.95 -18.12
C PRO A 32 -1.58 -0.31 -19.49
N GLY A 33 -2.14 -0.87 -20.57
CA GLY A 33 -2.06 -0.30 -21.91
C GLY A 33 -3.42 0.19 -22.37
N LYS A 34 -3.98 -0.47 -23.39
CA LYS A 34 -5.23 -0.07 -24.04
C LYS A 34 -6.42 0.09 -23.09
N CYS A 35 -6.61 -0.86 -22.18
CA CYS A 35 -7.75 -0.86 -21.27
C CYS A 35 -7.68 0.25 -20.23
N TRP A 36 -6.50 0.46 -19.62
CA TRP A 36 -6.27 1.55 -18.69
C TRP A 36 -6.39 2.91 -19.37
N HIS A 37 -5.73 3.09 -20.52
CA HIS A 37 -5.85 4.31 -21.33
C HIS A 37 -7.32 4.65 -21.65
N SER A 38 -8.14 3.64 -21.95
CA SER A 38 -9.56 3.84 -22.24
C SER A 38 -10.38 4.35 -21.06
N VAL A 39 -10.00 4.03 -19.81
CA VAL A 39 -10.75 4.41 -18.60
C VAL A 39 -10.17 5.61 -17.86
N SER A 40 -8.88 5.90 -18.03
CA SER A 40 -8.22 7.07 -17.43
C SER A 40 -8.03 8.22 -18.43
N GLY A 41 -8.29 7.99 -19.71
CA GLY A 41 -7.88 8.90 -20.79
C GLY A 41 -6.36 8.94 -20.98
N GLY A 42 -5.61 8.03 -20.36
CA GLY A 42 -4.14 7.95 -20.51
C GLY A 42 -3.39 8.88 -19.57
N ILE A 43 -4.12 9.52 -18.65
CA ILE A 43 -3.57 10.42 -17.65
C ILE A 43 -3.53 9.69 -16.31
N GLU A 44 -2.36 9.64 -15.70
CA GLU A 44 -2.21 9.17 -14.31
C GLU A 44 -3.09 10.06 -13.40
N ASP A 45 -4.06 9.41 -12.75
CA ASP A 45 -5.07 10.03 -11.86
C ASP A 45 -6.16 10.88 -12.53
N ALA A 46 -6.33 10.82 -13.86
CA ALA A 46 -7.34 11.61 -14.58
C ALA A 46 -7.29 13.12 -14.22
N LYS A 47 -6.11 13.62 -13.84
CA LYS A 47 -5.91 15.00 -13.38
C LYS A 47 -6.24 15.97 -14.52
N GLY A 48 -7.32 16.73 -14.38
CA GLY A 48 -7.86 17.61 -15.43
C GLY A 48 -8.95 16.98 -16.31
N LEU A 49 -9.28 15.70 -16.09
CA LEU A 49 -10.40 14.97 -16.72
C LEU A 49 -11.44 14.53 -15.68
N GLU A 50 -11.44 15.12 -14.48
CA GLU A 50 -12.38 14.81 -13.39
C GLU A 50 -13.84 14.95 -13.83
N GLY A 51 -14.14 15.85 -14.78
CA GLY A 51 -15.48 15.99 -15.37
C GLY A 51 -15.86 14.88 -16.37
N LEU A 52 -14.88 14.17 -16.94
CA LEU A 52 -15.09 13.05 -17.87
C LEU A 52 -15.08 11.69 -17.17
N TYR A 53 -14.33 11.59 -16.06
CA TYR A 53 -14.19 10.36 -15.27
C TYR A 53 -14.43 10.62 -13.77
N PRO A 54 -15.63 11.08 -13.37
CA PRO A 54 -15.92 11.49 -11.99
C PRO A 54 -15.80 10.36 -10.96
N TYR A 55 -15.95 9.11 -11.41
CA TYR A 55 -15.87 7.92 -10.57
C TYR A 55 -14.53 7.19 -10.68
N TYR A 56 -13.60 7.72 -11.48
CA TYR A 56 -12.31 7.06 -11.66
C TYR A 56 -11.44 7.24 -10.41
N ARG A 57 -11.03 6.12 -9.80
CA ARG A 57 -10.11 6.12 -8.65
C ARG A 57 -8.98 5.14 -8.85
N TYR A 58 -7.75 5.64 -8.74
CA TYR A 58 -6.57 4.79 -8.81
C TYR A 58 -6.34 4.01 -7.51
N GLY A 59 -6.20 2.70 -7.60
CA GLY A 59 -6.06 1.77 -6.48
C GLY A 59 -4.71 1.07 -6.39
N GLY A 60 -3.72 1.52 -7.18
CA GLY A 60 -2.39 0.93 -7.26
C GLY A 60 -2.23 -0.14 -8.33
N MET A 61 -0.99 -0.52 -8.59
CA MET A 61 -0.65 -1.58 -9.53
C MET A 61 -0.73 -2.95 -8.84
N TRP A 62 -1.50 -3.86 -9.43
CA TRP A 62 -1.56 -5.26 -9.06
C TRP A 62 -0.57 -6.05 -9.90
N LYS A 63 0.31 -6.80 -9.24
CA LYS A 63 1.24 -7.72 -9.88
C LYS A 63 1.20 -9.06 -9.19
N ASP A 64 1.56 -10.10 -9.95
CA ASP A 64 1.62 -11.45 -9.45
C ASP A 64 2.59 -11.57 -8.28
N ARG A 65 2.07 -11.95 -7.11
CA ARG A 65 2.84 -12.08 -5.86
C ARG A 65 3.83 -13.26 -5.85
N ASN A 66 3.92 -14.01 -6.95
CA ASN A 66 4.90 -15.07 -7.16
C ASN A 66 6.13 -14.61 -7.97
N ALA A 67 6.08 -13.46 -8.65
CA ALA A 67 7.22 -12.93 -9.42
C ALA A 67 8.18 -12.11 -8.54
N ASP A 68 7.63 -11.38 -7.58
CA ASP A 68 8.35 -10.81 -6.47
C ASP A 68 7.90 -11.58 -5.23
N GLY A 69 8.81 -12.29 -4.55
CA GLY A 69 8.55 -12.90 -3.25
C GLY A 69 7.85 -11.94 -2.29
N PRO A 70 7.22 -12.44 -1.20
CA PRO A 70 6.20 -11.70 -0.47
C PRO A 70 6.61 -10.26 -0.27
N THR A 71 5.88 -9.31 -0.89
CA THR A 71 5.88 -7.89 -0.56
C THR A 71 5.26 -7.72 0.83
N SER A 72 5.76 -8.48 1.78
CA SER A 72 5.68 -8.16 3.16
C SER A 72 6.73 -7.08 3.30
N ALA A 73 6.29 -5.84 3.53
CA ALA A 73 7.08 -4.83 4.20
C ALA A 73 7.43 -5.32 5.63
N LYS A 74 7.99 -6.52 5.75
CA LYS A 74 8.55 -7.09 6.96
C LYS A 74 9.77 -6.24 7.23
N LYS A 75 9.62 -5.35 8.20
CA LYS A 75 10.74 -4.61 8.78
C LYS A 75 11.89 -5.60 8.99
N PRO A 76 13.08 -5.34 8.41
CA PRO A 76 14.21 -6.24 8.54
C PRO A 76 14.46 -6.55 10.02
N ARG A 77 14.78 -7.81 10.35
CA ARG A 77 14.93 -8.26 11.74
C ARG A 77 15.87 -7.36 12.54
N ARG A 78 16.96 -6.91 11.91
CA ARG A 78 17.93 -5.94 12.46
C ARG A 78 17.29 -4.61 12.90
N VAL A 79 16.34 -4.09 12.11
CA VAL A 79 15.63 -2.84 12.43
C VAL A 79 14.70 -3.05 13.62
N LYS A 80 14.01 -4.20 13.68
CA LYS A 80 13.13 -4.56 14.81
C LYS A 80 13.94 -4.74 16.11
N GLU A 81 15.09 -5.40 16.04
CA GLU A 81 15.98 -5.62 17.19
C GLU A 81 16.55 -4.30 17.72
N ARG A 82 16.99 -3.38 16.84
CA ARG A 82 17.48 -2.06 17.25
C ARG A 82 16.41 -1.24 17.98
N GLN A 83 15.20 -1.15 17.42
CA GLN A 83 14.12 -0.38 18.05
C GLN A 83 13.72 -0.94 19.42
N ARG A 84 13.69 -2.27 19.58
CA ARG A 84 13.42 -2.89 20.88
C ARG A 84 14.50 -2.53 21.92
N LYS A 85 15.76 -2.47 21.50
CA LYS A 85 16.86 -2.07 22.39
C LYS A 85 16.76 -0.60 22.78
N GLU A 86 16.52 0.28 21.82
CA GLU A 86 16.31 1.72 22.03
C GLU A 86 15.12 2.00 22.97
N GLU A 87 14.03 1.23 22.83
CA GLU A 87 12.85 1.35 23.70
C GLU A 87 13.13 0.82 25.12
N ALA A 88 13.83 -0.31 25.24
CA ALA A 88 14.26 -0.82 26.54
C ALA A 88 15.22 0.13 27.27
N GLU A 89 16.16 0.77 26.55
CA GLU A 89 17.05 1.79 27.11
C GLU A 89 16.27 3.02 27.59
N ARG A 90 15.32 3.53 26.80
CA ARG A 90 14.43 4.62 27.24
C ARG A 90 13.60 4.26 28.46
N GLN A 91 13.05 3.05 28.49
CA GLN A 91 12.22 2.62 29.61
C GLN A 91 13.05 2.41 30.88
N ALA A 92 14.29 1.92 30.74
CA ALA A 92 15.24 1.80 31.85
C ALA A 92 15.64 3.19 32.38
N GLU A 93 15.93 4.15 31.50
CA GLU A 93 16.26 5.53 31.89
C GLU A 93 15.08 6.21 32.60
N GLN A 94 13.87 6.08 32.05
CA GLN A 94 12.66 6.61 32.67
C GLN A 94 12.38 5.99 34.05
N ASN A 95 12.55 4.67 34.19
CA ASN A 95 12.39 3.99 35.48
C ASN A 95 13.46 4.42 36.49
N ALA A 96 14.72 4.54 36.06
CA ALA A 96 15.80 5.05 36.89
C ALA A 96 15.54 6.50 37.33
N GLN A 97 15.01 7.34 36.44
CA GLN A 97 14.66 8.71 36.76
C GLN A 97 13.51 8.79 37.76
N LEU A 98 12.45 7.99 37.57
CA LEU A 98 11.34 7.87 38.53
C LEU A 98 11.82 7.45 39.91
N LEU A 99 12.73 6.48 39.99
CA LEU A 99 13.32 6.02 41.25
C LEU A 99 14.16 7.11 41.92
N ARG A 100 14.85 7.96 41.14
CA ARG A 100 15.67 9.08 41.66
C ARG A 100 14.84 10.26 42.15
N THR A 101 13.67 10.47 41.57
CA THR A 101 12.74 11.56 41.96
C THR A 101 11.67 11.11 42.93
N ALA A 102 11.67 9.84 43.37
CA ALA A 102 10.74 9.34 44.37
C ALA A 102 10.97 10.10 45.68
N PRO A 103 9.99 10.85 46.19
CA PRO A 103 10.12 11.55 47.46
C PRO A 103 10.27 10.50 48.56
N SER A 104 11.36 10.59 49.32
CA SER A 104 11.51 9.86 50.58
C SER A 104 10.44 10.35 51.54
N GLU A 105 9.35 9.59 51.67
CA GLU A 105 8.30 9.80 52.67
C GLU A 105 8.97 9.84 54.06
N HIS A 106 8.83 10.97 54.75
CA HIS A 106 9.30 11.21 56.12
C HIS A 106 8.13 11.74 56.95
#